data_AF-A0A847CL23-F1
#
_entry.id   AF-A0A847CL23-F1
#
_cell.length_a   1.000
_cell.length_b   1.000
_cell.length_c   1.000
_cell.angle_alpha   90.00
_cell.angle_beta   90.00
_cell.angle_gamma   90.00
#
_symmetry.space_group_name_H-M   'P 1'
#
loop_
_entity.id
_entity.type
_entity.pdbx_description
1 polymer ?
#
loop_
_entity_poly.entity_id
_entity_poly.type
_entity_poly.pdbx_seq_one_letter_code
_entity_poly.pdbx_strand_id
1 'polypeptide(L)' 'RVKLGPVTIAESNDLEPGSARIEKKRVLVGTATNDVVLGDVQPHGKKLMRAADWGRGLGGASEVEFV' A
#
# COMPACT_ATOMS: atom_id res chain seq x y z
N ARG A 1 8.73 -9.47 -2.34
CA ARG A 1 8.65 -9.59 -0.87
C ARG A 1 9.07 -8.28 -0.22
N VAL A 2 8.18 -7.69 0.58
CA VAL A 2 8.42 -6.47 1.36
C VAL A 2 8.12 -6.76 2.83
N LYS A 3 8.69 -5.97 3.75
CA LYS A 3 8.20 -5.95 5.15
C LYS A 3 7.23 -4.79 5.32
N LEU A 4 6.21 -4.99 6.13
CA LEU A 4 5.21 -3.99 6.47
C LEU A 4 5.36 -3.61 7.94
N GLY A 5 5.28 -2.31 8.22
CA GLY A 5 4.99 -1.79 9.55
C GLY A 5 3.50 -1.91 9.88
N PRO A 6 3.02 -1.20 10.91
CA PRO A 6 1.60 -1.20 11.26
C PRO A 6 0.71 -0.79 10.08
N VAL A 7 -0.45 -1.44 9.98
CA VAL A 7 -1.51 -1.13 9.02
C VAL A 7 -2.75 -0.68 9.77
N THR A 8 -3.52 0.22 9.16
CA THR A 8 -4.77 0.73 9.73
C THR A 8 -5.93 0.37 8.81
N ILE A 9 -7.04 -0.08 9.39
CA ILE A 9 -8.26 -0.36 8.62
C ILE A 9 -8.83 0.96 8.10
N ALA A 10 -9.12 1.03 6.82
CA ALA A 10 -9.82 2.15 6.22
C ALA A 10 -11.34 1.97 6.37
N GLU A 11 -12.08 3.08 6.31
CA GLU A 11 -13.54 3.04 6.23
C GLU A 11 -14.03 2.56 4.86
N SER A 12 -13.16 2.59 3.84
CA SER A 12 -13.46 2.14 2.47
C SER A 12 -13.32 0.62 2.30
N ASN A 13 -13.98 0.09 1.28
CA ASN A 13 -13.92 -1.31 0.85
C ASN A 13 -14.16 -1.44 -0.67
N ASP A 14 -13.74 -0.44 -1.44
CA ASP A 14 -13.99 -0.35 -2.88
C ASP A 14 -12.87 -0.92 -3.75
N LEU A 15 -11.75 -1.37 -3.15
CA LEU A 15 -10.67 -2.04 -3.87
C LEU A 15 -10.86 -3.56 -3.87
N GLU A 16 -10.60 -4.18 -5.02
CA GLU A 16 -10.54 -5.64 -5.10
C GLU A 16 -9.41 -6.19 -4.21
N PRO A 17 -9.58 -7.39 -3.62
CA PRO A 17 -8.54 -8.01 -2.81
C PRO A 17 -7.23 -8.16 -3.60
N GLY A 18 -6.14 -7.59 -3.08
CA GLY A 18 -4.84 -7.61 -3.73
C GLY A 18 -4.57 -6.39 -4.63
N SER A 19 -5.56 -5.55 -4.92
CA SER A 19 -5.36 -4.28 -5.63
C SER A 19 -4.92 -3.19 -4.66
N ALA A 20 -4.07 -2.27 -5.13
CA ALA A 20 -3.54 -1.19 -4.33
C ALA A 20 -3.81 0.15 -5.00
N ARG A 21 -4.29 1.15 -4.25
CA ARG A 21 -4.44 2.52 -4.72
C ARG A 21 -3.33 3.40 -4.13
N ILE A 22 -2.54 4.02 -5.00
CA ILE A 22 -1.49 4.95 -4.59
C ILE A 22 -2.06 6.37 -4.59
N GLU A 23 -2.20 6.97 -3.41
CA GLU A 23 -2.62 8.36 -3.28
C GLU A 23 -1.46 9.28 -2.90
N LYS A 24 -1.69 10.59 -2.98
CA LYS A 24 -0.68 11.60 -2.64
C LYS A 24 -0.14 11.46 -1.22
N LYS A 25 -0.89 10.94 -0.25
CA LYS A 25 -0.47 10.89 1.17
C LYS A 25 -0.49 9.49 1.79
N ARG A 26 -1.05 8.49 1.10
CA ARG A 26 -1.26 7.15 1.63
C ARG A 26 -1.28 6.12 0.52
N VAL A 27 -1.14 4.86 0.90
CA VAL A 27 -1.36 3.71 0.02
C VAL A 27 -2.44 2.86 0.65
N LEU A 28 -3.50 2.60 -0.12
CA LEU A 28 -4.56 1.68 0.25
C LEU A 28 -4.33 0.34 -0.43
N VAL A 29 -4.66 -0.76 0.24
CA VAL A 29 -4.68 -2.10 -0.34
C VAL A 29 -6.03 -2.72 -0.06
N GLY A 30 -6.70 -3.18 -1.11
CA GLY A 30 -7.94 -3.92 -1.03
C GLY A 30 -7.72 -5.27 -0.36
N THR A 31 -8.64 -5.61 0.53
CA THR A 31 -8.68 -6.92 1.19
C THR A 31 -10.08 -7.52 1.00
N ALA A 32 -10.31 -8.72 1.53
CA ALA A 32 -11.63 -9.37 1.44
C ALA A 32 -12.74 -8.64 2.23
N THR A 33 -12.41 -7.69 3.10
CA THR A 33 -13.40 -6.99 3.95
C THR A 33 -13.36 -5.47 3.80
N ASN A 34 -12.27 -4.85 4.24
CA ASN A 34 -12.04 -3.40 4.21
C ASN A 34 -10.67 -3.13 3.59
N ASP A 35 -10.52 -1.99 2.94
CA ASP A 35 -9.21 -1.57 2.51
C ASP A 35 -8.34 -1.32 3.75
N VAL A 36 -7.03 -1.48 3.60
CA VAL A 36 -6.06 -1.14 4.63
C VAL A 36 -5.15 -0.03 4.15
N VAL A 37 -4.91 0.95 5.02
CA VAL A 37 -3.88 1.97 4.82
C VAL A 37 -2.55 1.40 5.30
N LEU A 38 -1.58 1.33 4.38
CA LEU A 38 -0.21 0.94 4.73
C LEU A 38 0.49 2.10 5.47
N GLY A 39 1.11 1.80 6.61
CA GLY A 39 1.92 2.76 7.36
C GLY A 39 3.33 2.88 6.78
N ASP A 40 4.22 1.99 7.21
CA ASP A 40 5.60 1.93 6.75
C ASP A 40 5.85 0.66 5.91
N VAL A 41 6.69 0.77 4.89
CA VAL A 41 7.09 -0.33 4.00
C VAL A 41 8.61 -0.39 3.93
N GLN A 42 9.16 -1.60 3.94
CA GLN A 42 10.58 -1.84 3.69
C GLN A 42 10.75 -2.80 2.50
N PRO A 43 11.09 -2.26 1.31
CA PRO A 43 11.55 -3.07 0.20
C PRO A 43 12.86 -3.79 0.51
N HIS A 44 13.11 -4.91 -0.17
CA HIS A 44 14.34 -5.66 -0.02
C HIS A 44 15.58 -4.78 -0.29
N GLY A 45 16.55 -4.78 0.62
CA GLY A 45 17.78 -3.99 0.50
C GLY A 45 17.61 -2.46 0.71
N LYS A 46 16.42 -1.99 1.11
CA LYS A 46 16.16 -0.56 1.40
C LYS A 46 15.87 -0.32 2.89
N LYS A 47 15.97 0.95 3.31
CA LYS A 47 15.51 1.38 4.64
C LYS A 47 13.98 1.35 4.70
N LEU A 48 13.43 1.18 5.91
CA LEU A 48 12.01 1.38 6.17
C LEU A 48 11.62 2.82 5.82
N MET A 49 10.50 3.00 5.12
CA MET A 49 10.00 4.31 4.67
C MET A 49 8.47 4.36 4.69
N ARG A 50 7.90 5.56 4.61
CA ARG A 50 6.44 5.73 4.52
C ARG A 50 5.90 5.04 3.26
N ALA A 51 4.75 4.38 3.37
CA ALA A 51 4.15 3.69 2.24
C ALA A 51 3.89 4.61 1.04
N ALA A 52 3.51 5.88 1.28
CA ALA A 52 3.32 6.85 0.22
C ALA A 52 4.62 7.18 -0.53
N ASP A 53 5.77 7.20 0.15
CA ASP A 53 7.07 7.46 -0.47
C ASP A 53 7.51 6.27 -1.32
N TRP A 54 7.29 5.06 -0.79
CA TRP A 54 7.48 3.83 -1.55
C TRP A 54 6.58 3.78 -2.79
N GLY A 55 5.28 4.03 -2.63
CA GLY A 55 4.28 3.95 -3.71
C GLY A 55 4.57 4.90 -4.88
N ARG A 56 4.99 6.14 -4.59
CA ARG A 56 5.42 7.08 -5.64
C ARG A 56 6.63 6.59 -6.44
N GLY A 57 7.48 5.76 -5.83
CA GLY A 57 8.66 5.17 -6.46
C GLY A 57 8.37 4.00 -7.40
N LEU A 58 7.13 3.51 -7.48
CA LEU A 58 6.73 2.38 -8.34
C LEU A 58 6.50 2.74 -9.82
N GLY A 59 6.88 3.96 -10.24
CA GLY A 59 6.87 4.33 -11.66
C GLY A 59 5.57 4.97 -12.16
N GLY A 60 4.76 5.55 -11.27
CA GLY A 60 3.57 6.33 -11.65
C GLY A 60 2.29 5.52 -11.85
N ALA A 61 2.32 4.21 -11.59
CA ALA A 61 1.11 3.41 -11.53
C ALA A 61 0.24 3.92 -10.37
N SER A 62 -1.00 4.32 -10.69
CA SER A 62 -2.03 4.65 -9.69
C SER A 62 -2.57 3.39 -9.00
N GLU A 63 -2.37 2.24 -9.64
CA GLU A 63 -2.87 0.94 -9.22
C GLU A 63 -1.79 -0.15 -9.33
N VAL A 64 -1.67 -1.01 -8.32
CA VAL A 64 -0.70 -2.12 -8.28
C VAL A 64 -1.39 -3.38 -7.78
N GLU A 65 -1.16 -4.51 -8.45
CA GLU A 65 -1.65 -5.82 -8.00
C GLU A 65 -0.58 -6.57 -7.19
N PHE A 66 -0.99 -7.10 -6.04
CA PHE A 66 -0.21 -8.03 -5.24
C PHE A 66 -0.65 -9.46 -5.57
N VAL A 67 0.23 -10.20 -6.27
CA VAL A 67 0.09 -11.64 -6.55
C VAL A 67 0.79 -12.48 -5.48
#